data_AF-A0A0L0LBU8-F1
#
_entry.id   AF-A0A0L0LBU8-F1
#
_cell.length_a   1.000
_cell.length_b   1.000
_cell.length_c   1.000
_cell.angle_alpha   90.00
_cell.angle_beta   90.00
_cell.angle_gamma   90.00
#
_symmetry.space_group_name_H-M   'P 1'
#
loop_
_entity.id
_entity.type
_entity.pdbx_description
1 polymer ?
#
loop_
_entity_poly.entity_id
_entity_poly.type
_entity_poly.pdbx_seq_one_letter_code
_entity_poly.pdbx_strand_id
1 'polypeptide(L)'
;MSKRKKEARKLWFRAKEYGWGWYPASWQGWTITFLYTLLFAVSIIFFVVWVGAANEAHSGFRNVVLGIFEFVAWMTFLVYSMLRICYKTGEEPHWSWGHKEKK
;
A
#
# COMPACT_ATOMS: atom_id res chain seq x y z
N MET A 1 20.82 16.22 -18.42
CA MET A 1 20.48 17.48 -17.73
C MET A 1 19.07 17.51 -17.08
N SER A 2 18.34 16.39 -16.91
CA SER A 2 16.95 16.44 -16.38
C SER A 2 16.74 16.01 -14.92
N LYS A 3 17.73 15.39 -14.25
CA LYS A 3 17.55 14.85 -12.87
C LYS A 3 17.51 15.93 -11.77
N ARG A 4 18.23 17.04 -11.93
CA ARG A 4 18.38 18.08 -10.88
C ARG A 4 17.13 18.92 -10.60
N LYS A 5 16.11 18.93 -11.47
CA LYS A 5 14.90 19.74 -11.28
C LYS A 5 13.79 19.04 -10.45
N LYS A 6 13.91 17.74 -10.17
CA LYS A 6 12.93 17.04 -9.31
C LYS A 6 13.19 17.29 -7.82
N GLU A 7 14.43 17.60 -7.45
CA GLU A 7 14.86 18.00 -6.09
C GLU A 7 14.09 19.21 -5.52
N ALA A 8 13.52 20.07 -6.37
CA ALA A 8 12.76 21.25 -5.93
C ALA A 8 11.27 20.97 -5.65
N ARG A 9 10.73 19.81 -6.05
CA ARG A 9 9.36 19.40 -5.68
C ARG A 9 9.47 18.39 -4.54
N LYS A 10 8.95 18.73 -3.36
CA LYS A 10 8.82 17.82 -2.20
C LYS A 10 8.20 16.48 -2.65
N LEU A 11 9.03 15.47 -2.92
CA LEU A 11 8.59 14.12 -3.24
C LEU A 11 8.01 13.49 -1.98
N TRP A 12 6.84 12.88 -2.09
CA TRP A 12 6.20 12.28 -0.91
C TRP A 12 6.79 10.92 -0.57
N PHE A 13 7.17 10.19 -1.62
CA PHE A 13 7.77 8.87 -1.57
C PHE A 13 9.03 8.83 -2.44
N ARG A 14 10.12 8.27 -1.93
CA ARG A 14 11.37 8.07 -2.69
C ARG A 14 11.57 6.59 -2.99
N ALA A 15 12.19 6.30 -4.13
CA ALA A 15 12.54 4.93 -4.49
C ALA A 15 13.67 4.44 -3.58
N LYS A 16 13.62 3.15 -3.18
CA LYS A 16 14.69 2.54 -2.41
C LYS A 16 15.96 2.40 -3.26
N GLU A 17 17.11 2.71 -2.68
CA GLU A 17 18.42 2.53 -3.35
C GLU A 17 18.83 1.06 -3.46
N TYR A 18 18.22 0.19 -2.65
CA TYR A 18 18.41 -1.26 -2.70
C TYR A 18 17.05 -1.96 -2.82
N GLY A 19 16.94 -2.85 -3.80
CA GLY A 19 15.73 -3.62 -4.11
C GLY A 19 14.71 -2.83 -4.92
N TRP A 20 13.42 -3.08 -4.64
CA TRP A 20 12.27 -2.46 -5.29
C TRP A 20 11.29 -1.88 -4.27
N GLY A 21 10.67 -0.76 -4.64
CA GLY A 21 9.61 -0.12 -3.89
C GLY A 21 9.98 1.27 -3.38
N TRP A 22 9.16 1.75 -2.46
CA TRP A 22 9.22 3.13 -1.97
C TRP A 22 9.32 3.19 -0.45
N TYR A 23 9.78 4.34 0.04
CA TYR A 23 9.66 4.73 1.44
C TYR A 23 9.17 6.18 1.54
N PRO A 24 8.39 6.52 2.58
CA PRO A 24 7.92 7.88 2.79
C PRO A 24 9.10 8.79 3.10
N ALA A 25 9.27 9.85 2.31
CA ALA A 25 10.35 10.84 2.45
C ALA A 25 9.84 12.20 2.98
N SER A 26 8.52 12.32 3.18
CA SER A 26 7.85 13.53 3.65
C SER A 26 6.81 13.21 4.72
N TRP A 27 6.41 14.22 5.50
CA TRP A 27 5.30 14.09 6.44
C TRP A 27 4.00 13.65 5.75
N GLN A 28 3.71 14.15 4.54
CA GLN A 28 2.53 13.73 3.78
C GLN A 28 2.57 12.22 3.47
N GLY A 29 3.72 11.72 3.05
CA GLY A 29 3.93 10.29 2.78
C GLY A 29 3.76 9.43 4.03
N TRP A 30 4.24 9.91 5.18
CA TRP A 30 4.02 9.24 6.48
C TRP A 30 2.55 9.25 6.88
N THR A 31 1.84 10.37 6.76
CA THR A 31 0.41 10.46 7.07
C THR A 31 -0.41 9.50 6.21
N ILE A 32 -0.15 9.45 4.90
CA ILE A 32 -0.85 8.53 3.99
C ILE A 32 -0.53 7.07 4.34
N THR A 33 0.74 6.75 4.58
CA THR A 33 1.15 5.40 5.00
C THR A 33 0.45 5.00 6.28
N PHE A 34 0.42 5.88 7.30
CA PHE A 34 -0.21 5.60 8.58
C PHE A 34 -1.73 5.42 8.45
N LEU A 35 -2.40 6.31 7.71
CA LEU A 35 -3.83 6.20 7.45
C LEU A 35 -4.16 4.90 6.71
N TYR A 36 -3.35 4.54 5.72
CA TYR A 36 -3.51 3.28 5.01
C TYR A 36 -3.32 2.07 5.93
N THR A 37 -2.26 2.06 6.74
CA THR A 37 -2.00 0.98 7.70
C THR A 37 -3.16 0.82 8.68
N LEU A 38 -3.70 1.93 9.20
CA LEU A 38 -4.89 1.91 10.05
C LEU A 38 -6.11 1.34 9.32
N LEU A 39 -6.40 1.82 8.11
CA LEU A 39 -7.54 1.34 7.32
C LEU A 39 -7.43 -0.15 6.99
N PHE A 40 -6.22 -0.61 6.68
CA PHE A 40 -5.92 -2.02 6.43
C PHE A 40 -6.12 -2.86 7.69
N ALA A 41 -5.60 -2.42 8.84
CA ALA A 41 -5.77 -3.11 10.11
C ALA A 41 -7.24 -3.18 10.54
N VAL A 42 -7.99 -2.07 10.41
CA VAL A 42 -9.43 -2.02 10.70
C VAL A 42 -10.21 -2.96 9.77
N SER A 43 -9.87 -3.00 8.48
CA SER A 43 -10.49 -3.92 7.53
C SER A 43 -10.27 -5.39 7.92
N ILE A 44 -9.06 -5.75 8.39
CA ILE A 44 -8.76 -7.10 8.89
C ILE A 44 -9.57 -7.42 10.14
N ILE A 45 -9.60 -6.50 11.12
CA ILE A 45 -10.35 -6.70 12.37
C ILE A 45 -11.84 -6.92 12.06
N PHE A 46 -12.41 -6.09 11.18
CA PHE A 46 -13.81 -6.21 10.76
C PHE A 46 -14.07 -7.57 10.09
N PHE A 47 -13.18 -8.01 9.20
CA PHE A 47 -13.28 -9.31 8.55
C PHE A 47 -13.22 -10.46 9.57
N VAL A 48 -12.30 -10.43 10.53
CA VAL A 48 -12.20 -11.46 11.58
C VAL A 48 -13.47 -11.53 12.44
N VAL A 49 -13.99 -10.37 12.86
CA VAL A 49 -15.25 -10.30 13.62
C VAL A 49 -16.42 -10.83 12.79
N TRP A 50 -16.51 -10.44 11.52
CA TRP A 50 -17.55 -10.91 10.61
C TRP A 50 -17.48 -12.44 10.39
N VAL A 51 -16.28 -13.00 10.19
CA VAL A 51 -16.08 -14.45 10.05
C VAL A 51 -16.49 -15.18 11.34
N GLY A 52 -16.14 -14.65 12.51
CA GLY A 52 -16.56 -15.20 13.80
C GLY A 52 -18.09 -15.25 13.92
N ALA A 53 -18.77 -14.15 13.63
CA ALA A 53 -20.23 -14.08 13.63
C ALA A 53 -20.87 -15.00 12.58
N ALA A 54 -20.27 -15.12 11.39
CA ALA A 54 -20.73 -16.00 10.33
C ALA A 54 -20.64 -17.48 10.71
N ASN A 55 -19.62 -17.86 11.49
CA ASN A 55 -19.43 -19.22 11.99
C ASN A 55 -20.48 -19.57 13.06
N GLU A 56 -20.75 -18.67 14.01
CA GLU A 56 -21.79 -18.85 15.04
C GLU A 56 -23.20 -18.92 14.45
N ALA A 57 -23.47 -18.12 13.42
CA ALA A 57 -24.78 -18.08 12.77
C ALA A 57 -25.07 -19.29 11.84
N HIS A 58 -24.17 -20.28 11.75
CA HIS A 58 -24.22 -21.38 10.77
C HIS A 58 -24.52 -20.87 9.35
N SER A 59 -23.94 -19.72 8.99
CA SER A 59 -24.21 -19.09 7.72
C SER A 59 -23.86 -20.05 6.58
N GLY A 60 -24.77 -20.20 5.61
CA GLY A 60 -24.59 -21.15 4.52
C GLY A 60 -23.29 -20.88 3.76
N PHE A 61 -22.58 -21.94 3.37
CA PHE A 61 -21.27 -21.90 2.71
C PHE A 61 -21.16 -20.82 1.61
N ARG A 62 -22.22 -20.66 0.81
CA ARG A 62 -22.31 -19.64 -0.24
C ARG A 62 -22.07 -18.21 0.29
N ASN A 63 -22.67 -17.84 1.42
CA ASN A 63 -22.57 -16.49 1.97
C ASN A 63 -21.16 -16.21 2.51
N VAL A 64 -20.53 -17.20 3.14
CA VAL A 64 -19.14 -17.10 3.61
C VAL A 64 -18.20 -16.87 2.43
N VAL A 65 -18.34 -17.68 1.37
CA VAL A 65 -17.51 -17.56 0.16
C VAL A 65 -17.67 -16.20 -0.51
N LEU A 66 -18.91 -15.71 -0.66
CA LEU A 66 -19.16 -14.38 -1.22
C LEU A 66 -18.55 -13.25 -0.39
N GLY A 67 -18.65 -13.31 0.94
CA GLY A 67 -18.02 -12.30 1.80
C GLY A 67 -16.49 -12.33 1.77
N ILE A 68 -15.88 -13.51 1.60
CA ILE A 68 -14.43 -13.62 1.37
C ILE A 68 -14.05 -12.92 0.06
N PHE A 69 -14.79 -13.16 -1.03
CA PHE A 69 -14.51 -12.49 -2.31
C PHE A 69 -14.68 -10.97 -2.23
N GLU A 70 -15.71 -10.49 -1.54
CA GLU A 70 -15.92 -9.05 -1.30
C GLU A 70 -14.75 -8.44 -0.52
N PHE A 71 -14.29 -9.12 0.55
CA PHE A 71 -13.13 -8.68 1.33
C PHE A 71 -11.84 -8.66 0.50
N VAL A 72 -11.58 -9.69 -0.30
CA VAL A 72 -10.40 -9.74 -1.19
C VAL A 72 -10.47 -8.63 -2.24
N ALA A 73 -11.64 -8.37 -2.82
CA ALA A 73 -11.84 -7.28 -3.77
C ALA A 73 -11.58 -5.91 -3.10
N TRP A 74 -12.09 -5.69 -1.90
CA TRP A 74 -11.83 -4.49 -1.10
C TRP A 74 -10.34 -4.30 -0.78
N MET A 75 -9.66 -5.34 -0.33
CA MET A 75 -8.23 -5.31 -0.04
C MET A 75 -7.39 -5.03 -1.30
N THR A 76 -7.76 -5.65 -2.42
CA THR A 76 -7.11 -5.41 -3.72
C THR A 76 -7.27 -3.95 -4.14
N PHE A 77 -8.47 -3.39 -3.97
CA PHE A 77 -8.75 -1.99 -4.25
C PHE A 77 -7.90 -1.06 -3.36
N LEU A 78 -7.80 -1.34 -2.06
CA LEU A 78 -6.96 -0.57 -1.14
C LEU A 78 -5.49 -0.59 -1.59
N VAL A 79 -4.92 -1.77 -1.81
CA VAL A 79 -3.52 -1.91 -2.25
C VAL A 79 -3.31 -1.17 -3.57
N TYR A 80 -4.21 -1.34 -4.53
CA TYR A 80 -4.14 -0.64 -5.82
C TYR A 80 -4.17 0.89 -5.64
N SER A 81 -5.06 1.40 -4.80
CA SER A 81 -5.17 2.84 -4.52
C SER A 81 -3.87 3.40 -3.93
N MET A 82 -3.24 2.68 -3.00
CA MET A 82 -1.96 3.09 -2.42
C MET A 82 -0.84 3.05 -3.44
N LEU A 83 -0.76 2.01 -4.26
CA LEU A 83 0.20 1.95 -5.37
C LEU A 83 0.01 3.15 -6.31
N ARG A 84 -1.23 3.48 -6.69
CA ARG A 84 -1.52 4.63 -7.56
C ARG A 84 -1.06 5.95 -6.95
N ILE A 85 -1.20 6.13 -5.63
CA ILE A 85 -0.68 7.30 -4.92
C ILE A 85 0.85 7.30 -4.96
N CYS A 86 1.50 6.18 -4.64
CA CYS A 86 2.96 6.05 -4.67
C CYS A 86 3.55 6.34 -6.06
N TYR A 87 2.93 5.82 -7.14
CA TYR A 87 3.36 6.09 -8.52
C TYR A 87 3.17 7.56 -8.94
N LYS A 88 2.12 8.24 -8.47
CA LYS A 88 1.85 9.65 -8.81
C LYS A 88 2.70 10.64 -8.00
N THR A 89 2.95 10.33 -6.74
CA THR A 89 3.57 11.26 -5.78
C THR A 89 5.03 10.93 -5.49
N GLY A 90 5.51 9.75 -5.93
CA GLY A 90 6.87 9.29 -5.77
C GLY A 90 7.66 9.20 -7.07
N GLU A 91 8.88 8.69 -6.93
CA GLU A 91 9.73 8.35 -8.07
C GLU A 91 9.26 7.08 -8.76
N GLU A 92 9.59 6.92 -10.04
CA GLU A 92 9.31 5.67 -10.74
C GLU A 92 10.04 4.54 -10.01
N PRO A 93 9.35 3.43 -9.69
CA PRO A 93 9.98 2.34 -9.00
C PRO A 93 10.96 1.68 -9.97
N HIS A 94 12.23 1.76 -9.63
CA HIS A 94 13.27 1.05 -10.37
C HIS A 94 13.92 0.04 -9.44
N TRP A 95 14.35 -1.07 -10.03
CA TRP A 95 15.18 -2.02 -9.31
C TRP A 95 16.59 -1.45 -9.19
N SER A 96 17.11 -1.33 -7.97
CA SER A 96 18.45 -0.77 -7.69
C SER A 96 19.25 -1.70 -6.78
N TRP A 97 20.54 -1.87 -7.05
CA TRP A 97 21.46 -2.64 -6.20
C TRP A 97 22.53 -1.74 -5.57
N GLY A 98 22.16 -0.50 -5.24
CA GLY A 98 23.10 0.52 -4.77
C GLY A 98 23.87 1.20 -5.89
N HIS A 99 24.37 2.41 -5.60
CA HIS A 99 25.24 3.12 -6.53
C HIS A 99 26.59 2.42 -6.61
N LYS A 100 27.04 2.10 -7.83
CA LYS A 100 28.45 1.78 -8.06
C LYS A 100 29.23 3.06 -7.78
N GLU A 101 29.97 3.10 -6.67
CA GLU A 101 31.01 4.10 -6.48
C GLU A 101 31.89 4.08 -7.73
N LYS A 102 31.90 5.18 -8.48
CA LYS A 102 32.92 5.39 -9.49
C LYS A 102 34.21 5.67 -8.73
N LYS A 103 35.08 4.67 -8.62
CA LYS A 103 36.50 4.90 -8.37
C LYS A 103 37.09 5.77 -9.48
#